data_AF-A0A0J6NDG9-F1
#
_entry.id   AF-A0A0J6NDG9-F1
#
_cell.length_a   1.000
_cell.length_b   1.000
_cell.length_c   1.000
_cell.angle_alpha   90.00
_cell.angle_beta   90.00
_cell.angle_gamma   90.00
#
_symmetry.space_group_name_H-M   'P 1'
#
loop_
_entity.id
_entity.type
_entity.pdbx_description
1 polymer ?
#
loop_
_entity_poly.entity_id
_entity_poly.type
_entity_poly.pdbx_seq_one_letter_code
_entity_poly.pdbx_strand_id
1 'polypeptide(L)'
;MKVHIKGFILQALARQPGLWDVELARRICREYRKPEDAYWLGMVRACLADLSASGLVVALCERWQEEGARLLFNYRVSDFGLERMRQTGLA
;
A
#
# COMPACT_ATOMS: atom_id res chain seq x y z
N MET A 1 -9.21 -3.97 -18.27
CA MET A 1 -9.83 -3.48 -17.02
C MET A 1 -8.70 -3.19 -16.04
N LYS A 2 -8.70 -2.07 -15.29
CA LYS A 2 -7.66 -1.84 -14.27
C LYS A 2 -7.91 -2.74 -13.07
N VAL A 3 -6.84 -3.28 -12.49
CA VAL A 3 -6.88 -4.01 -11.21
C VAL A 3 -7.50 -3.12 -10.13
N HIS A 4 -8.22 -3.70 -9.17
CA HIS A 4 -8.75 -2.96 -8.02
C HIS A 4 -7.59 -2.42 -7.14
N ILE A 5 -7.76 -1.25 -6.49
CA ILE A 5 -6.68 -0.55 -5.76
C ILE A 5 -5.93 -1.45 -4.77
N LYS A 6 -6.64 -2.29 -4.01
CA LYS A 6 -6.01 -3.27 -3.09
C LYS A 6 -5.09 -4.26 -3.82
N GLY A 7 -5.51 -4.74 -4.98
CA GLY A 7 -4.68 -5.62 -5.81
C GLY A 7 -3.46 -4.89 -6.36
N PHE A 8 -3.61 -3.62 -6.75
CA PHE A 8 -2.48 -2.82 -7.22
C PHE A 8 -1.48 -2.49 -6.12
N ILE A 9 -1.93 -2.23 -4.89
CA ILE A 9 -1.06 -2.09 -3.71
C ILE A 9 -0.17 -3.33 -3.57
N LEU A 10 -0.77 -4.52 -3.61
CA LEU A 10 -0.05 -5.78 -3.49
C LEU A 10 0.96 -5.96 -4.63
N GLN A 11 0.57 -5.68 -5.88
CA GLN A 11 1.48 -5.74 -7.02
C GLN A 11 2.65 -4.74 -6.91
N ALA A 12 2.38 -3.52 -6.43
CA ALA A 12 3.41 -2.50 -6.25
C ALA A 12 4.42 -2.92 -5.17
N LEU A 13 3.95 -3.44 -4.04
CA LEU A 13 4.79 -3.92 -2.93
C LEU A 13 5.51 -5.23 -3.25
N ALA A 14 4.94 -6.10 -4.09
CA ALA A 14 5.60 -7.32 -4.53
C ALA A 14 6.75 -7.04 -5.50
N ARG A 15 6.59 -6.05 -6.39
CA ARG A 15 7.64 -5.61 -7.33
C ARG A 15 8.73 -4.80 -6.63
N GLN A 16 8.35 -3.96 -5.69
CA GLN A 16 9.25 -3.11 -4.94
C GLN A 16 8.86 -3.17 -3.46
N PRO A 17 9.42 -4.11 -2.69
CA PRO A 17 9.28 -4.09 -1.24
C PRO A 17 9.97 -2.85 -0.70
N GLY A 18 9.53 -2.37 0.46
CA GLY A 18 10.19 -1.25 1.10
C GLY A 18 9.61 0.12 0.75
N LEU A 19 8.35 0.20 0.29
CA LEU A 19 7.72 1.48 -0.06
C LEU A 19 7.08 2.13 1.17
N TRP A 20 7.26 3.44 1.30
CA TRP A 20 6.53 4.21 2.32
C TRP A 20 5.07 4.38 1.92
N ASP A 21 4.16 4.36 2.91
CA ASP A 21 2.72 4.54 2.73
C ASP A 21 2.37 5.79 1.90
N VAL A 22 3.08 6.89 2.13
CA VAL A 22 2.92 8.15 1.39
C VAL A 22 3.37 8.08 -0.07
N GLU A 23 4.44 7.35 -0.36
CA GLU A 23 4.93 7.15 -1.73
C GLU A 23 3.95 6.27 -2.51
N LEU A 24 3.49 5.19 -1.86
CA LEU A 24 2.51 4.29 -2.40
C LEU A 24 1.18 5.02 -2.68
N ALA A 25 0.74 5.88 -1.76
CA ALA A 25 -0.48 6.67 -1.92
C ALA A 25 -0.41 7.61 -3.11
N ARG A 26 0.70 8.35 -3.28
CA ARG A 26 0.92 9.21 -4.46
C ARG A 26 0.94 8.40 -5.75
N ARG A 27 1.63 7.24 -5.76
CA ARG A 27 1.66 6.33 -6.92
C ARG A 27 0.27 5.86 -7.32
N ILE A 28 -0.56 5.48 -6.35
CA ILE A 28 -1.95 5.05 -6.59
C ILE A 28 -2.80 6.20 -7.09
N CYS A 29 -2.69 7.39 -6.50
CA CYS A 29 -3.44 8.55 -6.96
C CYS A 29 -3.15 8.85 -8.44
N ARG A 30 -1.88 8.84 -8.84
CA ARG A 30 -1.47 9.01 -10.24
C ARG A 30 -1.99 7.90 -11.15
N GLU A 31 -1.78 6.65 -10.76
CA GLU A 31 -2.22 5.49 -11.55
C GLU A 31 -3.74 5.51 -11.78
N TYR A 32 -4.53 5.86 -10.77
CA TYR A 32 -5.99 5.84 -10.83
C TYR A 32 -6.61 7.20 -11.16
N ARG A 33 -5.80 8.20 -11.54
CA ARG A 33 -6.23 9.58 -11.85
C ARG A 33 -7.09 10.17 -10.74
N LYS A 34 -6.69 9.96 -9.49
CA LYS A 34 -7.30 10.54 -8.30
C LYS A 34 -6.51 11.76 -7.84
N PRO A 35 -7.17 12.78 -7.27
CA PRO A 35 -6.45 13.91 -6.69
C PRO A 35 -5.57 13.43 -5.54
N GLU A 36 -4.37 14.02 -5.40
CA GLU A 36 -3.45 13.76 -4.28
C GLU A 36 -3.87 14.57 -3.04
N ASP A 37 -5.16 14.53 -2.68
CA ASP A 37 -5.73 15.24 -1.53
C ASP A 37 -5.76 14.38 -0.25
N ALA A 38 -6.10 15.00 0.88
CA ALA A 38 -6.15 14.32 2.18
C ALA A 38 -7.08 13.09 2.18
N TYR A 39 -8.18 13.13 1.43
CA TYR A 39 -9.13 12.04 1.34
C TYR A 39 -8.53 10.83 0.64
N TRP A 40 -7.97 11.01 -0.56
CA TRP A 40 -7.41 9.88 -1.33
C TRP A 40 -6.13 9.32 -0.70
N LEU A 41 -5.29 10.18 -0.13
CA LEU A 41 -4.14 9.73 0.65
C LEU A 41 -4.58 8.92 1.88
N GLY A 42 -5.62 9.38 2.58
CA GLY A 42 -6.24 8.65 3.70
C GLY A 42 -6.84 7.32 3.30
N MET A 43 -7.55 7.27 2.17
CA MET A 43 -8.15 6.04 1.62
C MET A 43 -7.10 4.96 1.31
N VAL A 44 -5.93 5.34 0.81
CA VAL A 44 -4.83 4.38 0.60
C VAL A 44 -4.31 3.85 1.93
N ARG A 45 -4.14 4.71 2.95
CA ARG A 45 -3.70 4.28 4.28
C ARG A 45 -4.72 3.35 4.94
N ALA A 46 -6.02 3.61 4.78
CA ALA A 46 -7.08 2.70 5.21
C ALA A 46 -6.97 1.35 4.49
N CYS A 47 -6.71 1.33 3.17
CA CYS A 47 -6.48 0.08 2.45
C CYS A 47 -5.25 -0.68 2.96
N LEU A 48 -4.15 0.02 3.29
CA LEU A 48 -2.97 -0.60 3.88
C LEU A 48 -3.26 -1.20 5.26
N ALA A 49 -4.05 -0.50 6.09
CA ALA A 49 -4.49 -1.03 7.38
C ALA A 49 -5.33 -2.31 7.21
N ASP A 50 -6.29 -2.33 6.28
CA ASP A 50 -7.07 -3.53 5.96
C ASP A 50 -6.20 -4.70 5.49
N LEU A 51 -5.24 -4.43 4.60
CA LEU A 51 -4.32 -5.43 4.08
C LEU A 51 -3.38 -5.95 5.17
N SER A 52 -2.98 -5.09 6.10
CA SER A 52 -2.15 -5.47 7.24
C SER A 52 -2.95 -6.31 8.23
N ALA A 53 -4.19 -5.92 8.54
CA ALA A 53 -5.08 -6.65 9.45
C ALA A 53 -5.46 -8.04 8.91
N SER A 54 -5.51 -8.20 7.59
CA SER A 54 -5.69 -9.50 6.92
C SER A 54 -4.38 -10.29 6.71
N GLY A 55 -3.25 -9.76 7.19
CA GLY A 55 -1.95 -10.42 7.13
C GLY A 55 -1.28 -10.43 5.76
N LEU A 56 -1.81 -9.69 4.77
CA LEU A 56 -1.28 -9.68 3.39
C LEU A 56 -0.05 -8.77 3.23
N VAL A 57 0.08 -7.74 4.07
CA VAL A 57 1.26 -6.86 4.12
C VAL A 57 1.75 -6.72 5.55
N VAL A 58 3.02 -6.39 5.71
CA VAL A 58 3.64 -6.12 7.01
C VAL A 58 4.44 -4.82 6.96
N ALA A 59 4.44 -4.08 8.06
CA ALA A 59 5.32 -2.94 8.23
C ALA A 59 6.76 -3.42 8.51
N LEU A 60 7.73 -2.83 7.83
CA LEU A 60 9.16 -3.08 8.02
C LEU A 60 9.75 -2.16 9.06
N CYS A 61 9.35 -0.89 9.04
CA CYS A 61 9.75 0.12 10.00
C CYS A 61 8.78 1.32 9.96
N GLU A 62 8.91 2.17 10.96
CA GLU A 62 8.21 3.44 11.06
C GLU A 62 9.18 4.63 11.17
N ARG A 63 8.71 5.81 10.77
CA ARG A 63 9.40 7.08 11.04
C ARG A 63 8.40 8.18 11.33
N TRP A 64 8.74 9.05 12.28
CA TRP A 64 8.00 10.28 12.49
C TRP A 64 8.30 11.28 11.37
N GLN A 65 7.25 11.94 10.87
CA GLN A 65 7.35 13.06 9.93
C GLN A 65 6.83 14.32 10.63
N GLU A 66 7.75 15.27 10.88
CA GLU A 66 7.40 16.57 11.48
C GLU A 66 6.42 17.34 10.59
N GLU A 67 6.64 17.33 9.28
CA GLU A 67 5.72 17.92 8.32
C GLU A 67 4.39 17.14 8.29
N GLY A 68 3.33 17.78 8.79
CA GLY A 68 2.02 17.14 8.96
C GLY A 68 1.89 16.24 10.19
N ALA A 69 2.88 16.27 11.10
CA ALA A 69 2.88 15.64 12.43
C ALA A 69 2.28 14.23 12.44
N ARG A 70 2.90 13.30 11.71
CA ARG A 70 2.36 11.95 11.53
C ARG A 70 3.43 10.87 11.48
N LEU A 71 3.04 9.65 11.85
CA LEU A 71 3.86 8.45 11.69
C LEU A 71 3.67 7.87 10.28
N LEU A 72 4.80 7.61 9.62
CA LEU A 72 4.88 6.94 8.32
C LEU A 72 5.31 5.50 8.50
N PHE A 73 4.80 4.63 7.65
CA PHE A 73 5.12 3.20 7.68
C PHE A 73 5.69 2.76 6.35
N ASN A 74 6.72 1.92 6.43
CA ASN A 74 7.33 1.27 5.28
C ASN A 74 6.80 -0.16 5.17
N TYR A 75 6.32 -0.58 3.99
CA TYR A 75 5.63 -1.87 3.83
C TYR A 75 6.33 -2.82 2.86
N ARG A 76 6.06 -4.11 3.05
CA ARG A 76 6.22 -5.18 2.04
C ARG A 76 5.01 -6.11 2.06
N VAL A 77 4.86 -6.91 1.00
CA VAL A 77 3.95 -8.07 1.02
C VAL A 77 4.53 -9.13 1.97
N SER A 78 3.67 -9.75 2.78
CA SER A 78 4.05 -10.88 3.62
C SER A 78 4.19 -12.15 2.80
N ASP A 79 4.81 -13.19 3.36
CA ASP A 79 4.96 -14.47 2.68
C ASP A 79 3.58 -15.11 2.41
N PHE A 80 2.65 -14.97 3.37
CA PHE A 80 1.24 -15.32 3.19
C PHE A 80 0.58 -14.52 2.06
N GLY A 81 0.83 -13.21 2.00
CA GLY A 81 0.29 -12.34 0.95
C GLY A 81 0.78 -12.73 -0.44
N LEU A 82 2.07 -13.04 -0.59
CA LEU A 82 2.65 -13.51 -1.85
C LEU A 82 2.00 -14.81 -2.33
N GLU A 83 1.81 -15.78 -1.43
CA GLU A 83 1.13 -17.03 -1.77
C GLU A 83 -0.34 -16.79 -2.17
N ARG A 84 -1.06 -15.91 -1.47
CA ARG A 84 -2.44 -15.53 -1.84
C ARG A 84 -2.50 -14.82 -3.20
N MET A 85 -1.51 -14.00 -3.53
CA MET A 85 -1.42 -13.39 -4.86
C MET A 85 -1.24 -14.44 -5.95
N ARG A 86 -0.37 -15.44 -5.73
CA ARG A 86 -0.15 -16.56 -6.67
C ARG A 86 -1.43 -17.38 -6.87
N GLN A 87 -2.11 -17.72 -5.78
CA GLN A 87 -3.36 -18.51 -5.81
C GLN A 87 -4.51 -17.82 -6.53
N THR A 88 -4.55 -16.49 -6.52
CA THR A 88 -5.64 -15.70 -7.14
C THR A 88 -5.28 -15.18 -8.53
N GLY A 89 -4.08 -15.50 -9.04
CA GLY A 89 -3.61 -15.00 -10.34
C GLY A 89 -3.31 -13.50 -10.35
N LEU A 90 -3.04 -12.91 -9.19
CA LEU A 90 -2.72 -11.49 -9.03
C LEU A 90 -1.22 -11.17 -9.21
N ALA A 91 -0.35 -12.19 -9.06
CA ALA A 91 1.10 -12.07 -9.14
C ALA A 91 1.58 -11.50 -10.49
#